data_AF-Q93ZQ0-F1
#
_entry.id   AF-Q93ZQ0-F1
#
_cell.length_a   1.000
_cell.length_b   1.000
_cell.length_c   1.000
_cell.angle_alpha   90.00
_cell.angle_beta   90.00
_cell.angle_gamma   90.00
#
_symmetry.space_group_name_H-M   'P 1'
#
loop_
_entity.id
_entity.type
_entity.pdbx_description
1 polymer ?
#
loop_
_entity_poly.entity_id
_entity_poly.type
_entity_poly.pdbx_seq_one_letter_code
_entity_poly.pdbx_strand_id
1 'polypeptide(L)'
;MRMSKYDITGIGINLREVSDGGGNVKLKVLGLVLDSAADIAGVKQGDEILAVNGMDVSGKSSFEVSSLLQGPSKTFVVLKVKHGKCGPVKSLKIQRQVNAQTPVSYRLEKVDNGTVSVGYIRLKEFNALARKDLVIAMKRLLDKGASYFVMDLRDNLGGLVQAGIETAKLFLDEGDTVIYTAGRDPEAQKTVVSDKKPLITAPLIVCDESCNGK
;
A
#
# COMPACT_ATOMS: atom_id res chain seq x y z
N MET A 1 -17.45 -1.48 20.25
CA MET A 1 -17.67 -1.92 18.86
C MET A 1 -16.33 -2.38 18.29
N ARG A 2 -16.11 -3.68 18.12
CA ARG A 2 -14.83 -4.24 17.65
C ARG A 2 -14.81 -4.07 16.13
N MET A 3 -14.08 -3.07 15.64
CA MET A 3 -13.96 -2.76 14.21
C MET A 3 -13.35 -3.97 13.49
N SER A 4 -13.91 -4.37 12.34
CA SER A 4 -13.29 -5.42 11.54
C SER A 4 -12.03 -4.85 10.89
N LYS A 5 -10.96 -5.64 10.76
CA LYS A 5 -9.72 -5.24 10.08
C LYS A 5 -9.95 -4.78 8.61
N TYR A 6 -11.15 -5.02 8.07
CA TYR A 6 -11.54 -4.75 6.68
C TYR A 6 -12.28 -3.40 6.49
N ASP A 7 -12.58 -2.65 7.56
CA ASP A 7 -13.26 -1.35 7.48
C ASP A 7 -12.29 -0.15 7.36
N ILE A 8 -10.98 -0.42 7.25
CA ILE A 8 -9.95 0.60 7.15
C ILE A 8 -9.92 1.14 5.72
N THR A 9 -10.08 2.44 5.61
CA THR A 9 -10.09 3.20 4.36
C THR A 9 -9.06 4.31 4.41
N GLY A 10 -8.61 4.73 3.23
CA GLY A 10 -7.74 5.89 3.06
C GLY A 10 -8.45 7.02 2.34
N ILE A 11 -7.64 7.94 1.82
CA ILE A 11 -8.11 9.06 0.99
C ILE A 11 -7.65 8.97 -0.47
N GLY A 12 -6.90 7.93 -0.84
CA GLY A 12 -6.45 7.68 -2.21
C GLY A 12 -5.21 8.47 -2.64
N ILE A 13 -4.24 8.67 -1.73
CA ILE A 13 -2.95 9.30 -2.05
C ILE A 13 -1.78 8.37 -1.75
N ASN A 14 -0.74 8.47 -2.57
CA ASN A 14 0.56 7.85 -2.36
C ASN A 14 1.58 8.93 -1.99
N LEU A 15 2.39 8.69 -0.98
CA LEU A 15 3.38 9.63 -0.46
C LEU A 15 4.79 9.18 -0.85
N ARG A 16 5.68 10.17 -1.02
CA ARG A 16 7.12 9.94 -1.11
C ARG A 16 7.88 10.87 -0.18
N GLU A 17 9.02 10.38 0.28
CA GLU A 17 10.01 11.15 1.02
C GLU A 17 10.96 11.85 0.02
N VAL A 18 11.17 13.14 0.22
CA VAL A 18 12.07 13.95 -0.62
C VAL A 18 13.02 14.71 0.30
N SER A 19 14.31 14.44 0.19
CA SER A 19 15.34 15.20 0.92
C SER A 19 15.44 16.62 0.35
N ASP A 20 15.47 17.62 1.22
CA ASP A 20 15.53 19.04 0.80
C ASP A 20 16.95 19.60 0.62
N GLY A 21 17.96 18.73 0.60
CA GLY A 21 19.37 19.11 0.46
C GLY A 21 19.99 19.68 1.74
N GLY A 22 19.17 20.13 2.70
CA GLY A 22 19.58 20.55 4.04
C GLY A 22 19.49 19.46 5.10
N GLY A 23 19.27 18.20 4.69
CA GLY A 23 19.11 17.05 5.59
C GLY A 23 17.70 16.86 6.14
N ASN A 24 16.73 17.72 5.78
CA ASN A 24 15.33 17.51 6.17
C ASN A 24 14.60 16.67 5.12
N VAL A 25 13.75 15.77 5.58
CA VAL A 25 12.87 14.96 4.72
C VAL A 25 11.50 15.62 4.65
N LYS A 26 11.07 15.95 3.44
CA LYS A 26 9.73 16.47 3.14
C LYS A 26 8.86 15.34 2.60
N LEU A 27 7.63 15.27 3.10
CA LEU A 27 6.64 14.35 2.58
C LEU A 27 5.84 15.01 1.48
N LYS A 28 5.85 14.39 0.30
CA LYS A 28 5.11 14.90 -0.86
C LYS A 28 4.15 13.87 -1.41
N VAL A 29 3.06 14.34 -1.98
CA VAL A 29 2.14 13.52 -2.76
C VAL A 29 2.88 13.06 -4.02
N LEU A 30 3.19 11.77 -4.09
CA LEU A 30 3.77 11.12 -5.27
C LEU A 30 2.72 11.00 -6.38
N GLY A 31 1.50 10.62 -6.00
CA GLY A 31 0.37 10.46 -6.90
C GLY A 31 -0.92 10.30 -6.10
N LEU A 32 -2.05 10.38 -6.79
CA LEU A 32 -3.37 10.18 -6.24
C LEU A 32 -4.21 9.35 -7.21
N VAL A 33 -5.17 8.60 -6.66
CA VAL A 33 -6.13 7.85 -7.45
C VAL A 33 -7.14 8.85 -8.02
N LEU A 34 -7.37 8.80 -9.34
CA LEU A 34 -8.36 9.63 -10.01
C LEU A 34 -9.75 9.40 -9.40
N ASP A 35 -10.50 10.49 -9.18
CA ASP A 35 -11.84 10.48 -8.56
C ASP A 35 -11.83 9.97 -7.09
N SER A 36 -10.67 9.92 -6.44
CA SER A 36 -10.58 9.61 -5.02
C SER A 36 -11.03 10.77 -4.13
N ALA A 37 -11.24 10.48 -2.84
CA ALA A 37 -11.63 11.50 -1.87
C ALA A 37 -10.63 12.67 -1.79
N ALA A 38 -9.33 12.39 -1.91
CA ALA A 38 -8.30 13.42 -1.93
C ALA A 38 -8.30 14.24 -3.21
N ASP A 39 -8.51 13.60 -4.37
CA ASP A 39 -8.63 14.26 -5.67
C ASP A 39 -9.79 15.27 -5.67
N ILE A 40 -10.97 14.79 -5.27
CA ILE A 40 -12.19 15.61 -5.15
C ILE A 40 -12.00 16.75 -4.14
N ALA A 41 -11.26 16.52 -3.05
CA ALA A 41 -10.94 17.55 -2.06
C ALA A 41 -9.88 18.56 -2.53
N GLY A 42 -9.26 18.36 -3.70
CA GLY A 42 -8.30 19.29 -4.31
C GLY A 42 -6.85 19.08 -3.89
N VAL A 43 -6.49 17.90 -3.39
CA VAL A 43 -5.08 17.50 -3.21
C VAL A 43 -4.46 17.31 -4.58
N LYS A 44 -3.21 17.77 -4.76
CA LYS A 44 -2.50 17.69 -6.04
C LYS A 44 -1.21 16.91 -5.92
N GLN A 45 -0.80 16.30 -7.03
CA GLN A 45 0.52 15.70 -7.14
C GLN A 45 1.60 16.76 -6.87
N GLY A 46 2.59 16.40 -6.04
CA GLY A 46 3.67 17.28 -5.64
C GLY A 46 3.38 18.19 -4.44
N ASP A 47 2.14 18.19 -3.91
CA ASP A 47 1.80 18.87 -2.67
C ASP A 47 2.68 18.34 -1.52
N GLU A 48 3.14 19.26 -0.66
CA GLU A 48 3.86 18.92 0.56
C GLU A 48 2.87 18.75 1.72
N ILE A 49 2.95 17.63 2.43
CA ILE A 49 2.11 17.35 3.59
C ILE A 49 2.77 17.95 4.83
N LEU A 50 2.07 18.90 5.46
CA LEU A 50 2.57 19.61 6.65
C LEU A 50 1.99 19.04 7.95
N ALA A 51 0.70 18.66 7.94
CA ALA A 51 0.05 18.10 9.11
C ALA A 51 -1.12 17.17 8.75
N VAL A 52 -1.39 16.21 9.63
CA VAL A 52 -2.57 15.33 9.58
C VAL A 52 -3.31 15.42 10.91
N ASN A 53 -4.59 15.79 10.87
CA ASN A 53 -5.42 16.03 12.05
C ASN A 53 -4.78 17.00 13.07
N GLY A 54 -4.07 18.02 12.57
CA GLY A 54 -3.35 18.99 13.40
C GLY A 54 -2.00 18.51 13.94
N MET A 55 -1.63 17.24 13.76
CA MET A 55 -0.32 16.72 14.10
C MET A 55 0.69 17.07 13.00
N ASP A 56 1.75 17.79 13.38
CA ASP A 56 2.89 18.04 12.50
C ASP A 56 3.54 16.71 12.07
N VAL A 57 3.85 16.60 10.78
CA VAL A 57 4.43 15.37 10.21
C VAL A 57 5.91 15.49 9.86
N SER A 58 6.57 16.57 10.28
CA SER A 58 8.00 16.76 10.00
C SER A 58 8.83 15.66 10.64
N GLY A 59 9.71 15.04 9.85
CA GLY A 59 10.57 13.94 10.31
C GLY A 59 9.87 12.60 10.50
N LYS A 60 8.56 12.50 10.21
CA LYS A 60 7.86 11.21 10.09
C LYS A 60 8.13 10.58 8.74
N SER A 61 8.15 9.25 8.72
CA SER A 61 8.19 8.48 7.48
C SER A 61 6.86 8.60 6.70
N SER A 62 6.95 8.36 5.40
CA SER A 62 5.80 8.21 4.50
C SER A 62 4.83 7.15 4.99
N PHE A 63 5.35 6.08 5.61
CA PHE A 63 4.58 5.01 6.22
C PHE A 63 3.74 5.47 7.42
N GLU A 64 4.36 6.17 8.37
CA GLU A 64 3.68 6.71 9.55
C GLU A 64 2.54 7.65 9.13
N VAL A 65 2.82 8.57 8.19
CA VAL A 65 1.81 9.51 7.72
C VAL A 65 0.70 8.81 6.95
N SER A 66 1.02 7.85 6.09
CA SER A 66 0.02 7.03 5.39
C SER A 66 -0.89 6.28 6.37
N SER A 67 -0.37 5.87 7.52
CA SER A 67 -1.16 5.25 8.59
C SER A 67 -2.10 6.24 9.27
N LEU A 68 -1.69 7.50 9.45
CA LEU A 68 -2.56 8.57 10.01
C LEU A 68 -3.71 8.95 9.06
N LEU A 69 -3.48 8.85 7.75
CA LEU A 69 -4.51 9.09 6.74
C LEU A 69 -5.58 7.98 6.72
N GLN A 70 -5.24 6.79 7.18
CA GLN A 70 -6.15 5.67 7.28
C GLN A 70 -7.10 5.81 8.48
N GLY A 71 -8.25 5.16 8.38
CA GLY A 71 -9.25 5.15 9.46
C GLY A 71 -10.58 4.54 9.01
N PRO A 72 -11.57 4.49 9.91
CA PRO A 72 -12.86 3.90 9.59
C PRO A 72 -13.54 4.63 8.43
N SER A 73 -14.22 3.87 7.57
CA SER A 73 -14.99 4.43 6.46
C SER A 73 -15.95 5.54 6.92
N LYS A 74 -16.15 6.55 6.07
CA LYS A 74 -17.01 7.72 6.29
C LYS A 74 -16.55 8.69 7.38
N THR A 75 -15.49 8.40 8.13
CA THR A 75 -14.85 9.36 9.03
C THR A 75 -14.04 10.40 8.25
N PHE A 76 -13.63 11.48 8.91
CA PHE A 76 -12.87 12.56 8.27
C PHE A 76 -11.43 12.58 8.73
N VAL A 77 -10.56 13.04 7.84
CA VAL A 77 -9.18 13.45 8.13
C VAL A 77 -9.00 14.90 7.70
N VAL A 78 -8.27 15.69 8.48
CA VAL A 78 -7.88 17.05 8.10
C VAL A 78 -6.44 17.02 7.63
N LEU A 79 -6.22 17.29 6.35
CA LEU A 79 -4.90 17.32 5.74
C LEU A 79 -4.47 18.76 5.51
N LYS A 80 -3.35 19.16 6.11
CA LYS A 80 -2.73 20.47 5.84
C LYS A 80 -1.66 20.28 4.77
N VAL A 81 -1.88 20.86 3.61
CA VAL A 81 -0.98 20.76 2.44
C VAL A 81 -0.42 22.11 2.04
N LYS A 82 0.77 22.12 1.45
CA LYS A 82 1.33 23.27 0.74
C LYS A 82 1.44 22.93 -0.75
N HIS A 83 0.78 23.73 -1.58
CA HIS A 83 0.78 23.51 -3.03
C HIS A 83 2.08 23.97 -3.67
N GLY A 84 2.84 23.06 -4.25
CA GLY A 84 4.13 23.39 -4.89
C GLY A 84 5.15 24.04 -3.93
N LYS A 85 6.23 24.62 -4.47
CA LYS A 85 7.30 25.21 -3.64
C LYS A 85 6.88 26.51 -2.92
N CYS A 86 6.12 27.37 -3.61
CA CYS A 86 5.74 28.71 -3.14
C CYS A 86 4.23 28.96 -3.13
N GLY A 87 3.41 27.92 -3.30
CA GLY A 87 1.95 28.09 -3.33
C GLY A 87 1.33 28.13 -1.93
N PRO A 88 0.00 28.34 -1.89
CA PRO A 88 -0.73 28.54 -0.65
C PRO A 88 -0.75 27.27 0.20
N VAL A 89 -0.83 27.48 1.51
CA VAL A 89 -1.12 26.42 2.49
C VAL A 89 -2.63 26.31 2.63
N LYS A 90 -3.17 25.09 2.53
CA LYS A 90 -4.59 24.80 2.71
C LYS A 90 -4.81 23.68 3.71
N SER A 91 -5.89 23.77 4.46
CA SER A 91 -6.41 22.68 5.28
C SER A 91 -7.63 22.09 4.58
N LEU A 92 -7.54 20.82 4.21
CA LEU A 92 -8.57 20.08 3.49
C LEU A 92 -9.20 19.06 4.42
N LYS A 93 -10.52 19.14 4.62
CA LYS A 93 -11.27 18.13 5.37
C LYS A 93 -11.79 17.08 4.38
N ILE A 94 -11.24 15.88 4.48
CA ILE A 94 -11.42 14.81 3.49
C ILE A 94 -12.15 13.65 4.15
N GLN A 95 -13.24 13.17 3.54
CA GLN A 95 -13.94 11.99 4.03
C GLN A 95 -13.25 10.72 3.53
N ARG A 96 -12.97 9.76 4.40
CA ARG A 96 -12.40 8.47 4.00
C ARG A 96 -13.47 7.64 3.28
N GLN A 97 -13.11 7.07 2.14
CA GLN A 97 -14.04 6.32 1.28
C GLN A 97 -13.46 4.96 0.87
N VAL A 98 -14.36 3.99 0.65
CA VAL A 98 -14.03 2.69 0.06
C VAL A 98 -14.23 2.82 -1.45
N ASN A 99 -13.26 3.34 -2.18
CA ASN A 99 -13.29 3.32 -3.65
C ASN A 99 -12.23 2.32 -4.12
N ALA A 100 -12.52 1.03 -4.01
CA ALA A 100 -11.60 -0.03 -4.42
C ALA A 100 -12.19 -0.78 -5.63
N GLN A 101 -11.53 -0.62 -6.78
CA GLN A 101 -11.65 -1.58 -7.87
C GLN A 101 -10.70 -2.75 -7.61
N THR A 102 -10.91 -3.87 -8.29
CA THR A 102 -9.97 -4.99 -8.15
C THR A 102 -8.55 -4.55 -8.56
N PRO A 103 -7.55 -4.65 -7.66
CA PRO A 103 -6.18 -4.25 -8.00
C PRO A 103 -5.40 -5.40 -8.64
N VAL A 104 -6.03 -6.56 -8.85
CA VAL A 104 -5.39 -7.80 -9.27
C VAL A 104 -5.82 -8.16 -10.70
N SER A 105 -4.84 -8.37 -11.58
CA SER A 105 -5.02 -9.11 -12.82
C SER A 105 -4.15 -10.35 -12.81
N TYR A 106 -4.59 -11.42 -13.46
CA TYR A 106 -3.87 -12.68 -13.41
C TYR A 106 -4.10 -13.53 -14.67
N ARG A 107 -3.10 -14.34 -15.03
CA ARG A 107 -3.12 -15.25 -16.17
C ARG A 107 -2.22 -16.46 -15.93
N LEU A 108 -2.50 -17.55 -16.63
CA LEU A 108 -1.64 -18.73 -16.61
C LEU A 108 -0.67 -18.63 -17.78
N GLU A 109 0.61 -18.65 -17.48
CA GLU A 109 1.69 -18.67 -18.45
C GLU A 109 2.26 -20.07 -18.59
N LYS A 110 2.66 -20.41 -19.81
CA LYS A 110 3.39 -21.64 -20.12
C LYS A 110 4.83 -21.27 -20.44
N VAL A 111 5.78 -21.82 -19.70
CA VAL A 111 7.22 -21.61 -19.91
C VAL A 111 7.89 -22.97 -20.16
N ASP A 112 9.18 -22.94 -20.52
CA ASP A 112 9.96 -24.15 -20.83
C ASP A 112 9.28 -25.04 -21.90
N ASN A 113 9.01 -24.46 -23.08
CA ASN A 113 8.28 -25.12 -24.18
C ASN A 113 6.89 -25.67 -23.78
N GLY A 114 6.30 -25.14 -22.70
CA GLY A 114 4.96 -25.48 -22.24
C GLY A 114 4.87 -26.64 -21.25
N THR A 115 6.01 -27.11 -20.73
CA THR A 115 6.08 -28.13 -19.67
C THR A 115 5.75 -27.55 -18.30
N VAL A 116 6.06 -26.26 -18.06
CA VAL A 116 5.86 -25.60 -16.77
C VAL A 116 4.76 -24.56 -16.87
N SER A 117 3.77 -24.66 -15.97
CA SER A 117 2.68 -23.70 -15.83
C SER A 117 2.95 -22.75 -14.66
N VAL A 118 3.00 -21.45 -14.96
CA VAL A 118 3.30 -20.37 -14.02
C VAL A 118 2.09 -19.46 -13.88
N GLY A 119 1.66 -19.24 -12.64
CA GLY A 119 0.64 -18.25 -12.32
C GLY A 119 1.25 -16.85 -12.30
N TYR A 120 1.02 -16.05 -13.34
CA TYR A 120 1.41 -14.65 -13.35
C TYR A 120 0.29 -13.81 -12.76
N ILE A 121 0.62 -13.00 -11.75
CA ILE A 121 -0.32 -12.12 -11.06
C ILE A 121 0.29 -10.73 -11.00
N ARG A 122 -0.44 -9.72 -11.46
CA ARG A 122 -0.07 -8.31 -11.31
C ARG A 122 -0.96 -7.67 -10.24
N LEU A 123 -0.34 -7.09 -9.22
CA LEU A 123 -1.01 -6.36 -8.15
C LEU A 123 -0.64 -4.87 -8.24
N LYS A 124 -1.59 -4.04 -8.67
CA LYS A 124 -1.37 -2.62 -8.96
C LYS A 124 -1.35 -1.71 -7.73
N GLU A 125 -2.06 -2.08 -6.67
CA GLU A 125 -2.20 -1.27 -5.46
C GLU A 125 -2.63 -2.16 -4.28
N PHE A 126 -2.17 -1.85 -3.08
CA PHE A 126 -2.64 -2.45 -1.83
C PHE A 126 -3.92 -1.77 -1.33
N ASN A 127 -5.04 -1.96 -2.03
CA ASN A 127 -6.34 -1.46 -1.56
C ASN A 127 -7.11 -2.49 -0.71
N ALA A 128 -8.33 -2.16 -0.29
CA ALA A 128 -9.15 -3.00 0.59
C ALA A 128 -9.50 -4.38 0.00
N LEU A 129 -9.45 -4.55 -1.33
CA LEU A 129 -9.73 -5.80 -2.03
C LEU A 129 -8.48 -6.65 -2.30
N ALA A 130 -7.27 -6.07 -2.19
CA ALA A 130 -6.01 -6.70 -2.61
C ALA A 130 -5.84 -8.13 -2.09
N ARG A 131 -5.97 -8.34 -0.78
CA ARG A 131 -5.82 -9.68 -0.18
C ARG A 131 -6.85 -10.66 -0.72
N LYS A 132 -8.12 -10.27 -0.74
CA LYS A 132 -9.22 -11.16 -1.16
C LYS A 132 -9.03 -11.57 -2.62
N ASP A 133 -8.77 -10.59 -3.49
CA ASP A 133 -8.63 -10.81 -4.93
C ASP A 133 -7.37 -11.62 -5.25
N LEU A 134 -6.27 -11.39 -4.52
CA LEU A 134 -5.04 -12.18 -4.67
C LEU A 134 -5.27 -13.65 -4.30
N VAL A 135 -5.94 -13.92 -3.17
CA VAL A 135 -6.27 -15.29 -2.76
C VAL A 135 -7.16 -15.98 -3.79
N ILE A 136 -8.16 -15.27 -4.33
CA ILE A 136 -9.03 -15.80 -5.39
C ILE A 136 -8.23 -16.11 -6.66
N ALA A 137 -7.37 -15.20 -7.09
CA ALA A 137 -6.53 -15.36 -8.27
C ALA A 137 -5.59 -16.57 -8.13
N MET A 138 -4.88 -16.68 -7.00
CA MET A 138 -3.95 -17.78 -6.72
C MET A 138 -4.66 -19.13 -6.71
N LYS A 139 -5.79 -19.26 -6.01
CA LYS A 139 -6.59 -20.50 -6.02
C LYS A 139 -7.01 -20.91 -7.43
N ARG A 140 -7.54 -19.96 -8.22
CA ARG A 140 -7.94 -20.22 -9.61
C ARG A 140 -6.77 -20.62 -10.51
N LEU A 141 -5.57 -20.12 -10.25
CA LEU A 141 -4.38 -20.49 -11.01
C LEU A 141 -3.86 -21.87 -10.59
N LEU A 142 -3.88 -22.20 -9.30
CA LEU A 142 -3.60 -23.56 -8.80
C LEU A 142 -4.55 -24.58 -9.43
N ASP A 143 -5.86 -24.30 -9.43
CA ASP A 143 -6.88 -25.17 -10.04
C ASP A 143 -6.65 -25.38 -11.55
N LYS A 144 -5.99 -24.43 -12.20
CA LYS A 144 -5.60 -24.48 -13.62
C LYS A 144 -4.21 -25.11 -13.85
N GLY A 145 -3.57 -25.62 -12.81
CA GLY A 145 -2.29 -26.33 -12.89
C GLY A 145 -1.04 -25.47 -12.72
N ALA A 146 -1.14 -24.23 -12.20
CA ALA A 146 0.05 -23.46 -11.86
C ALA A 146 0.83 -24.12 -10.73
N SER A 147 2.14 -24.31 -10.94
CA SER A 147 3.06 -24.87 -9.93
C SER A 147 3.98 -23.82 -9.30
N TYR A 148 4.07 -22.65 -9.93
CA TYR A 148 4.92 -21.53 -9.53
C TYR A 148 4.16 -20.23 -9.71
N PHE A 149 4.51 -19.20 -8.95
CA PHE A 149 3.90 -17.87 -9.05
C PHE A 149 4.93 -16.78 -9.33
N VAL A 150 4.52 -15.83 -10.16
CA VAL A 150 5.18 -14.54 -10.31
C VAL A 150 4.21 -13.46 -9.85
N MET A 151 4.58 -12.71 -8.83
CA MET A 151 3.85 -11.53 -8.37
C MET A 151 4.55 -10.28 -8.85
N ASP A 152 3.93 -9.61 -9.81
CA ASP A 152 4.40 -8.37 -10.41
C ASP A 152 3.82 -7.17 -9.65
N LEU A 153 4.70 -6.47 -8.95
CA LEU A 153 4.46 -5.23 -8.21
C LEU A 153 5.01 -4.00 -8.94
N ARG A 154 5.45 -4.13 -10.21
CA ARG A 154 5.92 -2.97 -10.97
C ARG A 154 4.81 -1.94 -11.15
N ASP A 155 5.19 -0.68 -10.97
CA ASP A 155 4.32 0.49 -10.95
C ASP A 155 3.32 0.50 -9.77
N ASN A 156 3.48 -0.38 -8.76
CA ASN A 156 2.66 -0.36 -7.56
C ASN A 156 3.18 0.73 -6.60
N LEU A 157 2.44 1.83 -6.51
CA LEU A 157 2.80 2.98 -5.67
C LEU A 157 2.55 2.75 -4.17
N GLY A 158 2.11 1.56 -3.78
CA GLY A 158 1.76 1.20 -2.40
C GLY A 158 0.25 1.14 -2.18
N GLY A 159 -0.23 1.80 -1.13
CA GLY A 159 -1.63 1.82 -0.73
C GLY A 159 -1.82 1.68 0.78
N LEU A 160 -2.88 0.99 1.19
CA LEU A 160 -3.21 0.72 2.59
C LEU A 160 -2.14 -0.19 3.20
N VAL A 161 -1.42 0.35 4.17
CA VAL A 161 -0.44 -0.37 5.00
C VAL A 161 -0.99 -1.70 5.52
N GLN A 162 -2.20 -1.69 6.07
CA GLN A 162 -2.80 -2.91 6.61
C GLN A 162 -3.05 -3.96 5.51
N ALA A 163 -3.40 -3.53 4.29
CA ALA A 163 -3.60 -4.45 3.18
C ALA A 163 -2.28 -5.09 2.75
N GLY A 164 -1.17 -4.34 2.76
CA GLY A 164 0.18 -4.87 2.52
C GLY A 164 0.58 -5.93 3.57
N ILE A 165 0.47 -5.60 4.85
CA ILE A 165 0.75 -6.52 5.97
C ILE A 165 -0.08 -7.80 5.83
N GLU A 166 -1.38 -7.67 5.64
CA GLU A 166 -2.28 -8.82 5.53
C GLU A 166 -2.07 -9.61 4.23
N THR A 167 -1.49 -9.01 3.19
CA THR A 167 -1.09 -9.71 1.96
C THR A 167 0.19 -10.50 2.17
N ALA A 168 1.20 -9.90 2.82
CA ALA A 168 2.47 -10.58 3.14
C ALA A 168 2.26 -11.82 4.01
N LYS A 169 1.34 -11.74 4.99
CA LYS A 169 0.94 -12.88 5.85
C LYS A 169 0.38 -14.09 5.10
N LEU A 170 0.07 -13.99 3.81
CA LEU A 170 -0.34 -15.15 3.02
C LEU A 170 0.82 -16.11 2.72
N PHE A 171 2.06 -15.61 2.80
CA PHE A 171 3.27 -16.31 2.36
C PHE A 171 4.27 -16.58 3.49
N LEU A 172 4.16 -15.84 4.60
CA LEU A 172 5.10 -15.93 5.72
C LEU A 172 4.70 -16.99 6.74
N ASP A 173 5.69 -17.62 7.36
CA ASP A 173 5.48 -18.60 8.42
C ASP A 173 5.02 -17.93 9.71
N GLU A 174 4.33 -18.70 10.55
CA GLU A 174 3.87 -18.22 11.84
C GLU A 174 5.07 -17.82 12.71
N GLY A 175 5.06 -16.61 13.26
CA GLY A 175 6.17 -16.04 14.02
C GLY A 175 7.11 -15.15 13.21
N ASP A 176 7.07 -15.21 11.88
CA ASP A 176 7.91 -14.34 11.04
C ASP A 176 7.56 -12.87 11.23
N THR A 177 8.59 -12.02 11.24
CA THR A 177 8.39 -10.57 11.27
C THR A 177 7.91 -10.10 9.90
N VAL A 178 6.73 -9.49 9.85
CA VAL A 178 6.15 -8.93 8.63
C VAL A 178 6.67 -7.52 8.39
N ILE A 179 6.69 -6.70 9.45
CA ILE A 179 7.18 -5.33 9.40
C ILE A 179 7.68 -4.90 10.78
N TYR A 180 8.73 -4.10 10.77
CA TYR A 180 9.25 -3.37 11.91
C TYR A 180 9.29 -1.89 11.55
N THR A 181 8.60 -1.06 12.33
CA THR A 181 8.65 0.40 12.20
C THR A 181 9.57 0.96 13.27
N ALA A 182 10.64 1.65 12.86
CA ALA A 182 11.53 2.36 13.77
C ALA A 182 11.23 3.87 13.70
N GLY A 183 10.75 4.45 14.80
CA GLY A 183 10.58 5.89 14.96
C GLY A 183 11.66 6.51 15.84
N ARG A 184 11.75 7.85 15.84
CA ARG A 184 12.58 8.60 16.81
C ARG A 184 12.05 8.47 18.25
N ASP A 185 10.75 8.19 18.40
CA ASP A 185 10.11 7.89 19.67
C ASP A 185 10.10 6.36 19.88
N PRO A 186 10.68 5.83 20.98
CA PRO A 186 10.62 4.41 21.30
C PRO A 186 9.19 3.83 21.35
N GLU A 187 8.19 4.63 21.74
CA GLU A 187 6.78 4.21 21.79
C GLU A 187 6.15 4.07 20.39
N ALA A 188 6.80 4.62 19.35
CA ALA A 188 6.38 4.44 17.96
C ALA A 188 6.91 3.13 17.34
N GLN A 189 7.76 2.38 18.06
CA GLN A 189 8.26 1.10 17.58
C GLN A 189 7.13 0.07 17.59
N LYS A 190 6.78 -0.41 16.39
CA LYS A 190 5.80 -1.49 16.22
C LYS A 190 6.39 -2.59 15.37
N THR A 191 6.43 -3.78 15.95
CA THR A 191 6.68 -5.03 15.23
C THR A 191 5.35 -5.72 14.98
N VAL A 192 5.08 -6.10 13.74
CA VAL A 192 3.96 -6.96 13.40
C VAL A 192 4.51 -8.29 12.92
N VAL A 193 4.06 -9.37 13.57
CA VAL A 193 4.41 -10.74 13.21
C VAL A 193 3.26 -11.43 12.49
N SER A 194 3.60 -12.44 11.68
CA SER A 194 2.63 -13.37 11.12
C SER A 194 2.05 -14.24 12.23
N ASP A 195 0.73 -14.29 12.32
CA ASP A 195 -0.03 -14.93 13.40
C ASP A 195 -0.68 -16.24 12.93
N LYS A 196 -0.36 -16.68 11.71
CA LYS A 196 -0.94 -17.86 11.05
C LYS A 196 0.09 -18.49 10.13
N LYS A 197 -0.10 -19.78 9.86
CA LYS A 197 0.61 -20.50 8.78
C LYS A 197 0.31 -19.89 7.40
N PRO A 198 1.25 -19.98 6.45
CA PRO A 198 1.06 -19.43 5.12
C PRO A 198 -0.09 -20.14 4.42
N LEU A 199 -0.92 -19.36 3.72
CA LEU A 199 -1.99 -19.91 2.91
C LEU A 199 -1.44 -20.49 1.59
N ILE A 200 -0.33 -19.92 1.09
CA ILE A 200 0.29 -20.28 -0.18
C ILE A 200 1.73 -20.68 0.11
N THR A 201 2.05 -21.94 -0.21
CA THR A 201 3.39 -22.53 -0.04
C THR A 201 4.09 -22.81 -1.37
N ALA A 202 3.39 -22.57 -2.49
CA ALA A 202 3.99 -22.69 -3.83
C ALA A 202 5.11 -21.65 -4.00
N PRO A 203 6.21 -21.97 -4.72
CA PRO A 203 7.29 -21.03 -4.92
C PRO A 203 6.81 -19.73 -5.58
N LEU A 204 7.23 -18.61 -5.01
CA LEU A 204 6.83 -17.27 -5.43
C LEU A 204 8.06 -16.42 -5.78
N ILE A 205 8.02 -15.80 -6.94
CA ILE A 205 8.96 -14.76 -7.36
C ILE A 205 8.22 -13.43 -7.29
N VAL A 206 8.82 -12.42 -6.65
CA VAL A 206 8.28 -11.06 -6.61
C VAL A 206 9.08 -10.18 -7.55
N CYS A 207 8.40 -9.52 -8.48
CA CYS A 207 9.00 -8.57 -9.41
C CYS A 207 8.63 -7.14 -9.02
N ASP A 208 9.64 -6.32 -8.75
CA ASP A 208 9.51 -4.87 -8.50
C ASP A 208 10.36 -4.09 -9.52
N GLU A 209 10.58 -2.78 -9.34
CA GLU A 209 11.42 -1.92 -10.20
C GLU A 209 12.85 -2.48 -10.42
N SER A 210 13.31 -3.36 -9.54
CA SER A 210 14.60 -4.07 -9.62
C SER A 210 14.63 -5.25 -10.61
N CYS A 211 13.49 -5.69 -11.14
CA CYS A 211 13.40 -6.81 -12.10
C CYS A 211 13.52 -6.39 -13.57
N ASN A 212 14.09 -5.20 -13.85
CA ASN A 212 14.53 -4.87 -15.20
C ASN A 212 15.75 -5.72 -15.55
N GLY A 213 15.50 -6.71 -16.42
CA GLY A 213 16.45 -7.75 -16.79
C GLY A 213 17.86 -7.24 -17.06
N LYS A 214 18.82 -7.85 -16.38
CA LYS A 214 20.10 -8.18 -16.98
C LYS A 214 20.04 -9.61 -17.47
#